data_AF-A0A1G7KV79-F1
#
_entry.id   AF-A0A1G7KV79-F1
#
_cell.length_a   1.000
_cell.length_b   1.000
_cell.length_c   1.000
_cell.angle_alpha   90.00
_cell.angle_beta   90.00
_cell.angle_gamma   90.00
#
_symmetry.space_group_name_H-M   'P 1'
#
loop_
_entity.id
_entity.type
_entity.pdbx_description
1 polymer ?
#
loop_
_entity_poly.entity_id
_entity_poly.type
_entity_poly.pdbx_seq_one_letter_code
_entity_poly.pdbx_strand_id
1 'polypeptide(L)'
;MRSAQVAAAPGSGHGRAQGAPGLQADRLLRLAADRGEGRVSLFLPGRRAGQSFPDDRIRFTGLVRRVGNTLRQDGFSASEAEAVLGGAWDLVDDLWLWETAGNGLAVFTSPESTRCFWVPAPLRELATIGDRFAVGPLLPLLNGTAPYLVLLLTGDETRLFRGTRFEVEEILASSLLFDDGMSLRLHFRRLDAVVREVAGEEKMPLVVLGARHLQRLYREVNTYPDLVLPDGTGDVSLDEVHRRSWTVVEPVLLADEHAAVAECEAGGGRVITEPAEVLAAARDGRVGTLFVSAEAARYAGMSVVVRLSEAGAADELVDQAVVAVLAGCGSVITLPVLRMPGRGPLAATLRA
;
A
#
# COMPACT_ATOMS: atom_id res chain seq x y z
N MET A 1 14.86 15.31 -36.86
CA MET A 1 16.27 14.86 -36.99
C MET A 1 17.04 15.45 -35.82
N ARG A 2 17.59 14.76 -34.82
CA ARG A 2 17.90 13.35 -34.48
C ARG A 2 17.59 13.26 -32.96
N SER A 3 16.69 12.42 -32.44
CA SER A 3 16.86 10.98 -32.15
C SER A 3 18.24 10.65 -31.56
N ALA A 4 18.40 10.81 -30.25
CA ALA A 4 19.47 10.18 -29.48
C ALA A 4 18.86 9.00 -28.71
N GLN A 5 19.01 7.84 -29.34
CA GLN A 5 18.64 6.52 -28.88
C GLN A 5 19.76 6.04 -27.95
N VAL A 6 19.51 5.98 -26.64
CA VAL A 6 20.45 5.35 -25.70
C VAL A 6 20.17 3.85 -25.75
N ALA A 7 21.14 3.14 -26.32
CA ALA A 7 21.15 1.71 -26.50
C ALA A 7 21.14 0.97 -25.17
N ALA A 8 20.26 -0.03 -25.08
CA ALA A 8 20.28 -1.06 -24.06
C ALA A 8 21.55 -1.92 -24.23
N ALA A 9 22.31 -2.10 -23.15
CA ALA A 9 23.30 -3.16 -23.03
C ALA A 9 22.66 -4.38 -22.34
N PRO A 10 22.96 -5.62 -22.76
CA PRO A 10 22.45 -6.83 -22.12
C PRO A 10 23.38 -7.27 -20.99
N GLY A 11 22.86 -7.58 -19.81
CA GLY A 11 23.65 -8.11 -18.68
C GLY A 11 22.81 -8.49 -17.47
N SER A 12 22.75 -9.81 -17.20
CA SER A 12 22.53 -10.46 -15.90
C SER A 12 21.52 -9.85 -14.91
N GLY A 13 20.30 -10.37 -14.95
CA GLY A 13 19.20 -10.01 -14.05
C GLY A 13 19.44 -10.41 -12.60
N HIS A 14 20.06 -9.51 -11.83
CA HIS A 14 19.95 -9.48 -10.37
C HIS A 14 18.79 -8.55 -10.02
N GLY A 15 17.91 -9.02 -9.13
CA GLY A 15 16.61 -8.42 -8.83
C GLY A 15 16.69 -7.02 -8.26
N ARG A 16 16.75 -6.01 -9.14
CA ARG A 16 16.56 -4.61 -8.76
C ARG A 16 15.18 -4.42 -8.14
N ALA A 17 15.11 -3.69 -7.03
CA ALA A 17 13.84 -3.24 -6.49
C ALA A 17 13.11 -2.40 -7.54
N GLN A 18 11.97 -2.91 -8.00
CA GLN A 18 11.09 -2.15 -8.87
C GLN A 18 10.21 -1.30 -7.96
N GLY A 19 10.12 0.00 -8.24
CA GLY A 19 9.02 0.80 -7.70
C GLY A 19 7.71 0.11 -8.07
N ALA A 20 6.82 -0.10 -7.11
CA ALA A 20 5.49 -0.66 -7.36
C ALA A 20 4.43 0.44 -7.21
N PRO A 21 4.32 1.40 -8.16
CA PRO A 21 3.13 2.22 -8.24
C PRO A 21 1.96 1.28 -8.57
N GLY A 22 1.14 1.00 -7.55
CA GLY A 22 0.09 -0.01 -7.58
C GLY A 22 0.64 -1.42 -7.81
N LEU A 23 0.82 -2.21 -6.74
CA LEU A 23 1.09 -3.64 -6.90
C LEU A 23 -0.10 -4.28 -7.63
N GLN A 24 0.06 -4.55 -8.92
CA GLN A 24 -1.02 -5.09 -9.76
C GLN A 24 -1.37 -6.54 -9.39
N ALA A 25 -2.63 -6.91 -9.59
CA ALA A 25 -3.14 -8.23 -9.27
C ALA A 25 -2.35 -9.37 -9.95
N ASP A 26 -1.86 -9.15 -11.18
CA ASP A 26 -1.07 -10.13 -11.92
C ASP A 26 0.27 -10.46 -11.21
N ARG A 27 0.92 -9.47 -10.61
CA ARG A 27 2.17 -9.67 -9.85
C ARG A 27 1.91 -10.48 -8.59
N LEU A 28 0.84 -10.17 -7.86
CA LEU A 28 0.43 -10.95 -6.69
C LEU A 28 0.07 -12.39 -7.06
N LEU A 29 -0.65 -12.60 -8.16
CA LEU A 29 -0.98 -13.93 -8.67
C LEU A 29 0.28 -14.73 -9.01
N ARG A 30 1.30 -14.11 -9.64
CA ARG A 30 2.58 -14.77 -9.92
C ARG A 30 3.33 -15.17 -8.66
N LEU A 31 3.34 -14.31 -7.63
CA LEU A 31 3.96 -14.63 -6.34
C LEU A 31 3.24 -15.79 -5.65
N ALA A 32 1.90 -15.77 -5.64
CA ALA A 32 1.10 -16.82 -5.01
C ALA A 32 1.13 -18.16 -5.76
N ALA A 33 1.37 -18.14 -7.07
CA ALA A 33 1.52 -19.33 -7.89
C ALA A 33 2.89 -20.02 -7.70
N ASP A 34 3.87 -19.32 -7.13
CA ASP A 34 5.21 -19.85 -6.86
C ASP A 34 5.15 -20.78 -5.62
N ARG A 35 5.31 -22.08 -5.86
CA ARG A 35 5.23 -23.13 -4.83
C ARG A 35 6.51 -23.93 -4.73
N GLY A 36 6.80 -24.41 -3.53
CA GLY A 36 7.96 -25.23 -3.20
C GLY A 36 8.32 -25.08 -1.73
N GLU A 37 9.06 -26.04 -1.17
CA GLU A 37 9.55 -25.90 0.20
C GLU A 37 10.54 -24.74 0.33
N GLY A 38 10.56 -24.08 1.49
CA GLY A 38 11.50 -23.00 1.77
C GLY A 38 11.17 -21.68 1.07
N ARG A 39 9.90 -21.41 0.77
CA ARG A 39 9.47 -20.08 0.30
C ARG A 39 9.42 -19.11 1.46
N VAL A 40 10.23 -18.06 1.37
CA VAL A 40 10.39 -17.06 2.42
C VAL A 40 9.86 -15.72 1.95
N SER A 41 8.98 -15.11 2.74
CA SER A 41 8.53 -13.73 2.51
C SER A 41 8.95 -12.86 3.68
N LEU A 42 9.59 -11.73 3.43
CA LEU A 42 10.12 -10.78 4.39
C LEU A 42 9.45 -9.43 4.16
N PHE A 43 8.93 -8.83 5.22
CA PHE A 43 8.27 -7.54 5.21
C PHE A 43 8.94 -6.65 6.24
N LEU A 44 9.18 -5.40 5.86
CA LEU A 44 9.71 -4.38 6.75
C LEU A 44 8.91 -3.09 6.61
N PRO A 45 8.70 -2.36 7.73
CA PRO A 45 8.27 -0.98 7.64
C PRO A 45 9.31 -0.19 6.85
N GLY A 46 8.85 0.68 5.97
CA GLY A 46 9.70 1.60 5.24
C GLY A 46 9.84 2.94 5.95
N ARG A 47 10.46 3.89 5.27
CA ARG A 47 10.85 5.18 5.84
C ARG A 47 9.66 6.14 5.85
N ARG A 48 9.34 6.70 7.02
CA ARG A 48 8.48 7.90 7.09
C ARG A 48 9.32 9.14 6.80
N ALA A 49 8.79 10.08 6.03
CA ALA A 49 9.43 11.37 5.78
C ALA A 49 9.85 12.03 7.12
N GLY A 50 11.12 12.43 7.24
CA GLY A 50 11.66 13.09 8.44
C GLY A 50 12.36 12.19 9.48
N GLN A 51 12.42 10.87 9.28
CA GLN A 51 13.23 9.98 10.12
C GLN A 51 14.50 9.53 9.37
N SER A 52 15.68 9.93 9.87
CA SER A 52 16.98 9.47 9.36
C SER A 52 17.47 8.29 10.18
N PHE A 53 17.68 7.09 9.59
CA PHE A 53 18.61 6.11 10.19
C PHE A 53 19.26 5.14 9.17
N PRO A 54 20.48 4.66 9.49
CA PRO A 54 21.12 3.42 8.98
C PRO A 54 20.40 2.09 9.31
N ASP A 55 19.24 2.14 9.98
CA ASP A 55 18.65 1.00 10.69
C ASP A 55 17.91 0.01 9.79
N ASP A 56 17.39 0.38 8.62
CA ASP A 56 16.56 -0.54 7.82
C ASP A 56 17.35 -1.73 7.28
N ARG A 57 18.59 -1.49 6.83
CA ARG A 57 19.52 -2.57 6.45
C ARG A 57 19.86 -3.46 7.64
N ILE A 58 20.03 -2.88 8.82
CA ILE A 58 20.33 -3.62 10.06
C ILE A 58 19.12 -4.47 10.47
N ARG A 59 17.91 -3.91 10.42
CA ARG A 59 16.64 -4.60 10.66
C ARG A 59 16.46 -5.75 9.69
N PHE A 60 16.69 -5.51 8.39
CA PHE A 60 16.62 -6.55 7.36
C PHE A 60 17.65 -7.66 7.60
N THR A 61 18.90 -7.30 7.88
CA THR A 61 19.94 -8.26 8.24
C THR A 61 19.53 -9.10 9.45
N GLY A 62 18.98 -8.48 10.50
CA GLY A 62 18.47 -9.16 11.67
C GLY A 62 17.30 -10.10 11.36
N LEU A 63 16.41 -9.70 10.45
CA LEU A 63 15.29 -10.51 9.99
C LEU A 63 15.76 -11.74 9.19
N VAL A 64 16.66 -11.55 8.20
CA VAL A 64 17.24 -12.63 7.40
C VAL A 64 17.98 -13.64 8.30
N ARG A 65 18.75 -13.18 9.30
CA ARG A 65 19.40 -14.06 10.28
C ARG A 65 18.41 -14.88 11.09
N ARG A 66 17.34 -14.26 11.58
CA ARG A 66 16.29 -14.96 12.33
C ARG A 66 15.63 -16.05 11.49
N VAL A 67 15.27 -15.74 10.25
CA VAL A 67 14.71 -16.73 9.32
C VAL A 67 15.68 -17.87 9.05
N GLY A 68 16.97 -17.57 8.81
CA GLY A 68 17.98 -18.61 8.59
C GLY A 68 18.15 -19.53 9.80
N ASN A 69 18.02 -19.02 11.02
CA ASN A 69 18.01 -19.85 12.21
C ASN A 69 16.74 -20.72 12.30
N THR A 70 15.58 -20.17 11.94
CA THR A 70 14.32 -20.90 11.95
C THR A 70 14.28 -22.00 10.89
N LEU A 71 14.76 -21.75 9.66
CA LEU A 71 14.89 -22.79 8.62
C LEU A 71 15.71 -23.99 9.11
N ARG A 72 16.84 -23.74 9.78
CA ARG A 72 17.69 -24.81 10.34
C ARG A 72 17.01 -25.58 11.47
N GLN A 73 16.23 -24.90 12.31
CA GLN A 73 15.41 -25.55 13.33
C GLN A 73 14.30 -26.42 12.72
N ASP A 74 13.82 -26.04 11.53
CA ASP A 74 12.79 -26.77 10.79
C ASP A 74 13.36 -27.92 9.93
N GLY A 75 14.66 -28.23 10.09
CA GLY A 75 15.30 -29.39 9.47
C GLY A 75 16.08 -29.10 8.19
N PHE A 76 16.11 -27.87 7.70
CA PHE A 76 16.94 -27.49 6.56
C PHE A 76 18.42 -27.55 6.95
N SER A 77 19.24 -28.14 6.07
CA SER A 77 20.69 -28.08 6.19
C SER A 77 21.19 -26.63 6.04
N ALA A 78 22.44 -26.38 6.47
CA ALA A 78 23.03 -25.06 6.32
C ALA A 78 23.10 -24.61 4.85
N SER A 79 23.36 -25.53 3.92
CA SER A 79 23.44 -25.24 2.49
C SER A 79 22.08 -24.96 1.87
N GLU A 80 21.02 -25.66 2.29
CA GLU A 80 19.67 -25.39 1.81
C GLU A 80 19.15 -24.04 2.32
N ALA A 81 19.38 -23.74 3.60
CA ALA A 81 19.01 -22.44 4.17
C ALA A 81 19.78 -21.28 3.50
N GLU A 82 21.04 -21.49 3.13
CA GLU A 82 21.84 -20.52 2.38
C GLU A 82 21.35 -20.37 0.94
N ALA A 83 20.97 -21.46 0.26
CA ALA A 83 20.37 -21.37 -1.07
C ALA A 83 19.05 -20.56 -1.06
N VAL A 84 18.18 -20.81 -0.08
CA VAL A 84 16.91 -20.05 0.09
C VAL A 84 17.15 -18.56 0.33
N LEU A 85 18.13 -18.22 1.18
CA LEU A 85 18.36 -16.84 1.64
C LEU A 85 19.44 -16.10 0.86
N GLY A 86 20.13 -16.75 -0.09
CA GLY A 86 21.26 -16.17 -0.81
C GLY A 86 20.92 -14.83 -1.45
N GLY A 87 19.85 -14.78 -2.24
CA GLY A 87 19.44 -13.51 -2.86
C GLY A 87 18.89 -12.48 -1.86
N ALA A 88 18.43 -12.88 -0.67
CA ALA A 88 18.13 -11.92 0.40
C ALA A 88 19.41 -11.35 1.02
N TRP A 89 20.49 -12.13 1.10
CA TRP A 89 21.80 -11.63 1.50
C TRP A 89 22.39 -10.68 0.46
N ASP A 90 22.24 -10.97 -0.83
CA ASP A 90 22.68 -10.05 -1.89
C ASP A 90 22.02 -8.66 -1.77
N LEU A 91 20.74 -8.60 -1.35
CA LEU A 91 20.03 -7.35 -1.10
C LEU A 91 20.55 -6.58 0.13
N VAL A 92 21.13 -7.26 1.12
CA VAL A 92 21.79 -6.57 2.25
C VAL A 92 22.97 -5.75 1.75
N ASP A 93 23.68 -6.26 0.74
CA ASP A 93 24.88 -5.61 0.18
C ASP A 93 24.54 -4.58 -0.91
N ASP A 94 23.31 -4.56 -1.43
CA ASP A 94 22.85 -3.57 -2.41
C ASP A 94 22.59 -2.20 -1.75
N LEU A 95 23.59 -1.32 -1.77
CA LEU A 95 23.49 0.03 -1.21
C LEU A 95 22.41 0.90 -1.87
N TRP A 96 22.13 0.72 -3.17
CA TRP A 96 21.13 1.52 -3.88
C TRP A 96 19.70 1.22 -3.39
N LEU A 97 19.45 -0.03 -3.00
CA LEU A 97 18.19 -0.42 -2.37
C LEU A 97 17.91 0.44 -1.14
N TRP A 98 18.92 0.61 -0.28
CA TRP A 98 18.80 1.31 1.00
C TRP A 98 18.84 2.84 0.86
N GLU A 99 19.30 3.36 -0.29
CA GLU A 99 19.16 4.77 -0.64
C GLU A 99 17.75 5.11 -1.15
N THR A 100 17.01 4.14 -1.70
CA THR A 100 15.66 4.34 -2.28
C THR A 100 14.58 4.50 -1.22
N ALA A 101 13.85 5.62 -1.21
CA ALA A 101 12.77 5.86 -0.23
C ALA A 101 11.49 5.11 -0.63
N GLY A 102 10.86 4.43 0.34
CA GLY A 102 9.56 3.78 0.21
C GLY A 102 8.98 3.45 1.59
N ASN A 103 7.67 3.24 1.67
CA ASN A 103 6.93 3.13 2.94
C ASN A 103 6.84 1.70 3.48
N GLY A 104 7.16 0.71 2.65
CA GLY A 104 7.30 -0.68 3.04
C GLY A 104 8.18 -1.42 2.06
N LEU A 105 8.95 -2.38 2.57
CA LEU A 105 9.78 -3.28 1.76
C LEU A 105 9.21 -4.69 1.85
N ALA A 106 8.94 -5.30 0.70
CA ALA A 106 8.53 -6.70 0.59
C ALA A 106 9.56 -7.49 -0.24
N VAL A 107 10.12 -8.53 0.34
CA VAL A 107 11.10 -9.42 -0.30
C VAL A 107 10.60 -10.84 -0.28
N PHE A 108 10.67 -11.51 -1.43
CA PHE A 108 10.27 -12.90 -1.62
C PHE A 108 11.48 -13.67 -2.11
N THR A 109 11.93 -14.66 -1.36
CA THR A 109 13.16 -15.40 -1.67
C THR A 109 12.96 -16.91 -1.62
N SER A 110 13.65 -17.57 -2.54
CA SER A 110 13.64 -19.00 -2.81
C SER A 110 15.01 -19.42 -3.34
N PRO A 111 15.33 -20.73 -3.38
CA PRO A 111 16.55 -21.20 -4.03
C PRO A 111 16.67 -20.77 -5.51
N GLU A 112 15.53 -20.61 -6.20
CA GLU A 112 15.51 -20.31 -7.63
C GLU A 112 15.45 -18.81 -7.95
N SER A 113 14.92 -17.98 -7.04
CA SER A 113 14.72 -16.56 -7.31
C SER A 113 14.52 -15.70 -6.06
N THR A 114 14.88 -14.43 -6.20
CA THR A 114 14.55 -13.38 -5.22
C THR A 114 13.87 -12.21 -5.93
N ARG A 115 12.76 -11.73 -5.36
CA ARG A 115 11.99 -10.58 -5.84
C ARG A 115 11.83 -9.56 -4.73
N CYS A 116 11.98 -8.29 -5.06
CA CYS A 116 11.99 -7.19 -4.10
C CYS A 116 11.11 -6.05 -4.60
N PHE A 117 10.25 -5.52 -3.73
CA PHE A 117 9.30 -4.46 -4.03
C PHE A 117 9.28 -3.41 -2.93
N TRP A 118 9.45 -2.14 -3.32
CA TRP A 118 9.05 -1.01 -2.48
C TRP A 118 7.57 -0.71 -2.71
N VAL A 119 6.81 -0.65 -1.62
CA VAL A 119 5.36 -0.43 -1.64
C VAL A 119 4.99 0.91 -0.99
N PRO A 120 3.90 1.56 -1.44
CA PRO A 120 3.48 2.87 -0.92
C PRO A 120 2.75 2.78 0.43
N ALA A 121 2.50 1.58 0.96
CA ALA A 121 1.85 1.39 2.26
C ALA A 121 2.84 0.97 3.35
N PRO A 122 2.60 1.37 4.62
CA PRO A 122 3.37 0.86 5.73
C PRO A 122 3.15 -0.65 5.90
N LEU A 123 4.25 -1.39 5.98
CA LEU A 123 4.24 -2.81 6.32
C LEU A 123 4.68 -3.02 7.76
N ARG A 124 4.30 -4.16 8.33
CA ARG A 124 4.81 -4.60 9.63
C ARG A 124 6.10 -5.39 9.42
N GLU A 125 6.99 -5.35 10.42
CA GLU A 125 8.16 -6.23 10.43
C GLU A 125 7.68 -7.67 10.65
N LEU A 126 7.82 -8.50 9.62
CA LEU A 126 7.29 -9.85 9.58
C LEU A 126 8.09 -10.70 8.59
N ALA A 127 8.32 -11.96 8.93
CA ALA A 127 8.81 -12.97 8.03
C ALA A 127 7.90 -14.19 8.04
N THR A 128 7.79 -14.85 6.90
CA THR A 128 7.06 -16.11 6.74
C THR A 128 7.94 -17.15 6.08
N ILE A 129 7.74 -18.42 6.45
CA ILE A 129 8.41 -19.58 5.84
C ILE A 129 7.33 -20.61 5.52
N GLY A 130 7.30 -21.14 4.31
CA GLY A 130 6.34 -22.19 3.95
C GLY A 130 6.54 -22.80 2.57
N ASP A 131 5.45 -23.36 2.04
CA ASP A 131 5.35 -23.98 0.71
C ASP A 131 5.07 -22.98 -0.43
N ARG A 132 4.88 -21.70 -0.09
CA ARG A 132 4.51 -20.60 -0.99
C ARG A 132 4.84 -19.25 -0.36
N PHE A 133 4.78 -18.19 -1.15
CA PHE A 133 4.91 -16.82 -0.65
C PHE A 133 3.64 -16.31 0.03
N ALA A 134 3.80 -15.56 1.12
CA ALA A 134 2.71 -14.88 1.82
C ALA A 134 2.34 -13.61 1.08
N VAL A 135 1.11 -13.49 0.61
CA VAL A 135 0.62 -12.29 -0.09
C VAL A 135 -0.31 -11.44 0.78
N GLY A 136 -0.80 -11.98 1.90
CA GLY A 136 -1.70 -11.32 2.85
C GLY A 136 -1.28 -9.89 3.24
N PRO A 137 -0.01 -9.65 3.63
CA PRO A 137 0.45 -8.31 4.01
C PRO A 137 0.39 -7.26 2.88
N LEU A 138 0.26 -7.70 1.63
CA LEU A 138 0.18 -6.84 0.44
C LEU A 138 -1.25 -6.61 -0.05
N LEU A 139 -2.25 -7.31 0.51
CA LEU A 139 -3.65 -7.16 0.11
C LEU A 139 -4.19 -5.73 0.20
N PRO A 140 -3.84 -4.91 1.22
CA PRO A 140 -4.29 -3.52 1.26
C PRO A 140 -3.91 -2.70 0.02
N LEU A 141 -2.88 -3.12 -0.72
CA LEU A 141 -2.42 -2.44 -1.95
C LEU A 141 -3.32 -2.70 -3.16
N LEU A 142 -4.16 -3.75 -3.14
CA LEU A 142 -5.06 -4.10 -4.24
C LEU A 142 -6.15 -3.07 -4.49
N ASN A 143 -6.57 -2.37 -3.43
CA ASN A 143 -7.65 -1.40 -3.43
C ASN A 143 -7.26 -0.02 -4.01
N GLY A 144 -6.05 0.10 -4.56
CA GLY A 144 -5.55 1.32 -5.18
C GLY A 144 -5.08 2.39 -4.18
N THR A 145 -4.34 3.37 -4.69
CA THR A 145 -3.84 4.54 -3.96
C THR A 145 -4.37 5.81 -4.58
N ALA A 146 -5.70 5.88 -4.78
CA ALA A 146 -6.33 7.04 -5.42
C ALA A 146 -5.83 8.32 -4.74
N PRO A 147 -5.09 9.18 -5.46
CA PRO A 147 -4.45 10.33 -4.85
C PRO A 147 -5.46 11.46 -4.65
N TYR A 148 -5.17 12.32 -3.69
CA TYR A 148 -5.87 13.58 -3.48
C TYR A 148 -4.87 14.68 -3.14
N LEU A 149 -5.28 15.94 -3.27
CA LEU A 149 -4.44 17.08 -2.92
C LEU A 149 -4.92 17.72 -1.63
N VAL A 150 -3.98 18.24 -0.84
CA VAL A 150 -4.28 19.02 0.36
C VAL A 150 -3.55 20.35 0.29
N LEU A 151 -4.29 21.44 0.38
CA LEU A 151 -3.76 22.79 0.53
C LEU A 151 -3.97 23.24 1.97
N LEU A 152 -2.89 23.41 2.72
CA LEU A 152 -2.93 23.99 4.06
C LEU A 152 -2.71 25.50 3.97
N LEU A 153 -3.68 26.28 4.43
CA LEU A 153 -3.66 27.73 4.49
C LEU A 153 -3.60 28.20 5.95
N THR A 154 -2.41 28.57 6.42
CA THR A 154 -2.23 29.24 7.72
C THR A 154 -2.01 30.75 7.50
N GLY A 155 -1.92 31.53 8.58
CA GLY A 155 -1.64 32.96 8.48
C GLY A 155 -0.25 33.27 7.94
N ASP A 156 0.71 32.39 8.23
CA ASP A 156 2.13 32.62 7.97
C ASP A 156 2.68 31.72 6.84
N GLU A 157 2.01 30.61 6.54
CA GLU A 157 2.47 29.63 5.56
C GLU A 157 1.32 29.07 4.71
N THR A 158 1.64 28.75 3.46
CA THR A 158 0.82 27.88 2.63
C THR A 158 1.62 26.65 2.23
N ARG A 159 1.05 25.46 2.36
CA ARG A 159 1.73 24.21 2.03
C ARG A 159 0.81 23.35 1.18
N LEU A 160 1.37 22.73 0.14
CA LEU A 160 0.66 21.84 -0.76
C LEU A 160 1.17 20.42 -0.55
N PHE A 161 0.25 19.49 -0.39
CA PHE A 161 0.53 18.08 -0.17
C PHE A 161 -0.21 17.18 -1.15
N ARG A 162 0.36 16.02 -1.40
CA ARG A 162 -0.27 14.88 -2.08
C ARG A 162 -0.58 13.81 -1.04
N GLY A 163 -1.85 13.45 -0.92
CA GLY A 163 -2.32 12.41 -0.03
C GLY A 163 -2.73 11.15 -0.77
N THR A 164 -2.65 10.02 -0.07
CA THR A 164 -3.27 8.75 -0.44
C THR A 164 -3.96 8.16 0.79
N ARG A 165 -4.57 6.98 0.64
CA ARG A 165 -5.09 6.21 1.79
C ARG A 165 -4.05 5.96 2.89
N PHE A 166 -2.77 5.91 2.54
CA PHE A 166 -1.71 5.48 3.46
C PHE A 166 -0.91 6.63 4.07
N GLU A 167 -0.79 7.74 3.35
CA GLU A 167 0.11 8.82 3.77
C GLU A 167 -0.24 10.17 3.15
N VAL A 168 0.51 11.19 3.58
CA VAL A 168 0.59 12.48 2.92
C VAL A 168 2.04 12.90 2.76
N GLU A 169 2.40 13.41 1.57
CA GLU A 169 3.72 13.94 1.25
C GLU A 169 3.60 15.43 0.90
N GLU A 170 4.53 16.24 1.39
CA GLU A 170 4.62 17.65 1.02
C GLU A 170 5.27 17.83 -0.35
N ILE A 171 4.55 18.47 -1.26
CA ILE A 171 5.03 18.78 -2.60
C ILE A 171 5.73 20.14 -2.62
N LEU A 172 5.14 21.12 -1.92
CA LEU A 172 5.60 22.51 -2.00
C LEU A 172 5.28 23.30 -0.72
N ALA A 173 6.27 24.03 -0.21
CA ALA A 173 6.11 25.06 0.81
C ALA A 173 6.13 26.46 0.18
N SER A 174 5.13 27.30 0.49
CA SER A 174 4.91 28.58 -0.20
C SER A 174 5.79 29.74 0.26
N SER A 175 6.65 29.58 1.26
CA SER A 175 7.68 30.58 1.56
C SER A 175 8.56 30.87 0.33
N LEU A 176 8.53 29.98 -0.67
CA LEU A 176 9.16 30.11 -1.98
C LEU A 176 8.31 30.86 -3.04
N LEU A 177 7.03 31.15 -2.77
CA LEU A 177 6.08 31.78 -3.70
C LEU A 177 5.53 33.14 -3.23
N PHE A 178 5.73 33.47 -1.95
CA PHE A 178 5.31 34.73 -1.35
C PHE A 178 6.44 35.77 -1.47
N ASP A 179 6.14 36.92 -2.06
CA ASP A 179 7.04 38.07 -2.12
C ASP A 179 6.47 39.16 -1.18
N ASP A 180 7.34 39.80 -0.39
CA ASP A 180 6.95 40.80 0.61
C ASP A 180 6.27 41.98 -0.10
N GLY A 181 4.93 42.02 -0.04
CA GLY A 181 4.10 43.02 -0.72
C GLY A 181 3.01 42.45 -1.65
N MET A 182 2.96 41.12 -1.84
CA MET A 182 1.94 40.50 -2.68
C MET A 182 0.54 40.50 -2.02
N SER A 183 -0.49 40.85 -2.79
CA SER A 183 -1.88 40.68 -2.35
C SER A 183 -2.23 39.19 -2.22
N LEU A 184 -2.89 38.84 -1.11
CA LEU A 184 -3.37 37.48 -0.84
C LEU A 184 -4.23 36.88 -1.97
N ARG A 185 -5.01 37.71 -2.69
CA ARG A 185 -5.79 37.24 -3.85
C ARG A 185 -4.91 36.81 -5.02
N LEU A 186 -3.80 37.52 -5.26
CA LEU A 186 -2.86 37.17 -6.34
C LEU A 186 -2.07 35.91 -5.96
N HIS A 187 -1.68 35.80 -4.70
CA HIS A 187 -1.07 34.58 -4.14
C HIS A 187 -1.96 33.36 -4.37
N PHE A 188 -3.23 33.43 -4.00
CA PHE A 188 -4.18 32.33 -4.18
C PHE A 188 -4.46 31.97 -5.65
N ARG A 189 -4.42 32.93 -6.58
CA ARG A 189 -4.49 32.65 -8.02
C ARG A 189 -3.26 31.89 -8.53
N ARG A 190 -2.06 32.22 -8.02
CA ARG A 190 -0.85 31.47 -8.36
C ARG A 190 -0.92 30.05 -7.81
N LEU A 191 -1.39 29.89 -6.57
CA LEU A 191 -1.59 28.56 -5.99
C LEU A 191 -2.59 27.72 -6.78
N ASP A 192 -3.71 28.29 -7.24
CA ASP A 192 -4.65 27.58 -8.12
C ASP A 192 -3.96 27.06 -9.40
N ALA A 193 -3.10 27.87 -10.01
CA ALA A 193 -2.33 27.45 -11.19
C ALA A 193 -1.37 26.29 -10.86
N VAL A 194 -0.65 26.37 -9.74
CA VAL A 194 0.25 25.31 -9.27
C VAL A 194 -0.51 24.03 -8.96
N VAL A 195 -1.66 24.12 -8.29
CA VAL A 195 -2.51 22.96 -7.98
C VAL A 195 -2.95 22.26 -9.27
N ARG A 196 -3.36 23.00 -10.29
CA ARG A 196 -3.72 22.44 -11.61
C ARG A 196 -2.53 21.79 -12.31
N GLU A 197 -1.36 22.39 -12.22
CA GLU A 197 -0.12 21.83 -12.78
C GLU A 197 0.25 20.50 -12.10
N VAL A 198 0.16 20.46 -10.76
CA VAL A 198 0.45 19.27 -9.94
C VAL A 198 -0.57 18.15 -10.15
N ALA A 199 -1.85 18.48 -10.32
CA ALA A 199 -2.90 17.52 -10.60
C ALA A 199 -2.77 16.94 -12.02
N GLY A 200 -2.29 17.73 -12.98
CA GLY A 200 -2.17 17.33 -14.37
C GLY A 200 -3.53 16.96 -14.98
N GLU A 201 -3.62 15.77 -15.59
CA GLU A 201 -4.87 15.23 -16.14
C GLU A 201 -5.63 14.32 -15.15
N GLU A 202 -5.06 14.07 -13.96
CA GLU A 202 -5.67 13.19 -12.98
C GLU A 202 -6.79 13.91 -12.22
N LYS A 203 -7.94 13.24 -12.09
CA LYS A 203 -9.08 13.74 -11.30
C LYS A 203 -8.84 13.48 -9.82
N MET A 204 -8.29 14.45 -9.12
CA MET A 204 -8.00 14.38 -7.69
C MET A 204 -8.89 15.35 -6.90
N PRO A 205 -9.57 14.93 -5.82
CA PRO A 205 -10.19 15.87 -4.90
C PRO A 205 -9.15 16.83 -4.30
N LEU A 206 -9.50 18.10 -4.13
CA LEU A 206 -8.66 19.10 -3.47
C LEU A 206 -9.26 19.48 -2.12
N VAL A 207 -8.59 19.10 -1.03
CA VAL A 207 -8.95 19.49 0.34
C VAL A 207 -8.21 20.77 0.69
N VAL A 208 -8.90 21.79 1.19
CA VAL A 208 -8.23 22.98 1.72
C VAL A 208 -8.44 23.07 3.23
N LEU A 209 -7.38 22.79 3.97
CA LEU A 209 -7.33 22.93 5.42
C LEU A 209 -6.86 24.35 5.78
N GLY A 210 -7.39 24.96 6.84
CA GLY A 210 -6.90 26.27 7.25
C GLY A 210 -7.97 27.20 7.77
N ALA A 211 -7.56 28.44 8.05
CA ALA A 211 -8.47 29.43 8.63
C ALA A 211 -9.68 29.68 7.73
N ARG A 212 -10.89 29.68 8.30
CA ARG A 212 -12.16 29.79 7.54
C ARG A 212 -12.23 31.03 6.64
N HIS A 213 -11.57 32.13 7.02
CA HIS A 213 -11.50 33.34 6.21
C HIS A 213 -10.58 33.15 4.99
N LEU A 214 -9.45 32.44 5.14
CA LEU A 214 -8.54 32.10 4.04
C LEU A 214 -9.18 31.12 3.07
N GLN A 215 -9.86 30.09 3.58
CA GLN A 215 -10.62 29.14 2.75
C GLN A 215 -11.67 29.85 1.87
N ARG A 216 -12.41 30.83 2.43
CA ARG A 216 -13.37 31.63 1.64
C ARG A 216 -12.70 32.43 0.54
N LEU A 217 -11.60 33.12 0.87
CA LEU A 217 -10.83 33.90 -0.10
C LEU A 217 -10.25 33.01 -1.21
N TYR A 218 -9.77 31.81 -0.89
CA TYR A 218 -9.28 30.85 -1.87
C TYR A 218 -10.42 30.37 -2.78
N ARG A 219 -11.58 30.02 -2.21
CA ARG A 219 -12.78 29.62 -2.99
C ARG A 219 -13.18 30.65 -4.04
N GLU A 220 -13.06 31.94 -3.73
CA GLU A 220 -13.42 33.01 -4.68
C GLU A 220 -12.53 33.06 -5.93
N VAL A 221 -11.30 32.54 -5.85
CA VAL A 221 -10.33 32.56 -6.97
C VAL A 221 -10.01 31.18 -7.53
N ASN A 222 -10.41 30.12 -6.85
CA ASN A 222 -10.19 28.74 -7.24
C ASN A 222 -10.97 28.39 -8.52
N THR A 223 -10.29 27.75 -9.47
CA THR A 223 -10.85 27.21 -10.70
C THR A 223 -10.80 25.69 -10.76
N TYR A 224 -10.12 25.04 -9.79
CA TYR A 224 -10.03 23.59 -9.69
C TYR A 224 -11.39 22.93 -9.35
N PRO A 225 -11.89 21.98 -10.17
CA PRO A 225 -13.11 21.22 -9.87
C PRO A 225 -12.85 20.21 -8.74
N ASP A 226 -13.83 19.94 -7.87
CA ASP A 226 -13.69 19.02 -6.70
C ASP A 226 -12.97 19.60 -5.47
N LEU A 227 -13.27 20.87 -5.17
CA LEU A 227 -12.82 21.57 -3.96
C LEU A 227 -13.64 21.18 -2.72
N VAL A 228 -12.97 20.71 -1.66
CA VAL A 228 -13.57 20.40 -0.36
C VAL A 228 -12.97 21.27 0.75
N LEU A 229 -13.83 22.00 1.48
CA LEU A 229 -13.44 22.92 2.54
C LEU A 229 -13.99 22.45 3.90
N PRO A 230 -13.29 21.57 4.63
CA PRO A 230 -13.71 21.16 5.96
C PRO A 230 -13.57 22.29 6.98
N ASP A 231 -14.36 22.22 8.06
CA ASP A 231 -14.25 23.14 9.19
C ASP A 231 -12.98 22.83 10.02
N GLY A 232 -12.35 23.88 10.58
CA GLY A 232 -11.22 23.74 11.52
C GLY A 232 -9.86 24.15 10.95
N THR A 233 -8.97 24.65 11.82
CA THR A 233 -7.76 25.40 11.44
C THR A 233 -6.65 25.18 12.45
N GLY A 234 -5.39 25.13 12.01
CA GLY A 234 -4.21 25.22 12.88
C GLY A 234 -2.88 24.99 12.12
N ASP A 235 -1.77 25.25 12.79
CA ASP A 235 -0.48 24.63 12.50
C ASP A 235 -0.60 23.15 12.85
N VAL A 236 -0.45 22.28 11.85
CA VAL A 236 -0.77 20.87 11.94
C VAL A 236 0.41 20.05 11.43
N SER A 237 0.79 19.03 12.22
CA SER A 237 1.77 18.04 11.80
C SER A 237 1.29 17.30 10.55
N LEU A 238 2.21 16.69 9.80
CA LEU A 238 1.88 15.86 8.63
C LEU A 238 0.84 14.78 8.94
N ASP A 239 0.98 14.11 10.09
CA ASP A 239 0.03 13.09 10.54
C ASP A 239 -1.39 13.64 10.75
N GLU A 240 -1.51 14.88 11.25
CA GLU A 240 -2.81 15.53 11.44
C GLU A 240 -3.40 16.03 10.10
N VAL A 241 -2.56 16.52 9.20
CA VAL A 241 -2.96 16.85 7.82
C VAL A 241 -3.54 15.62 7.13
N HIS A 242 -2.85 14.47 7.20
CA HIS A 242 -3.34 13.21 6.62
C HIS A 242 -4.67 12.79 7.23
N ARG A 243 -4.73 12.64 8.57
CA ARG A 243 -5.93 12.20 9.28
C ARG A 243 -7.17 13.06 8.96
N ARG A 244 -7.04 14.39 9.03
CA ARG A 244 -8.16 15.31 8.78
C ARG A 244 -8.61 15.30 7.33
N SER A 245 -7.66 15.37 6.41
CA SER A 245 -7.99 15.39 4.99
C SER A 245 -8.62 14.06 4.56
N TRP A 246 -8.06 12.93 5.01
CA TRP A 246 -8.56 11.59 4.71
C TRP A 246 -10.02 11.40 5.17
N THR A 247 -10.36 11.85 6.38
CA THR A 247 -11.73 11.76 6.93
C THR A 247 -12.78 12.35 5.98
N VAL A 248 -12.39 13.36 5.21
CA VAL A 248 -13.28 14.11 4.33
C VAL A 248 -13.32 13.54 2.92
N VAL A 249 -12.17 13.07 2.40
CA VAL A 249 -12.08 12.53 1.03
C VAL A 249 -12.36 11.04 0.93
N GLU A 250 -12.20 10.27 2.03
CA GLU A 250 -12.43 8.83 2.05
C GLU A 250 -13.77 8.44 1.41
N PRO A 251 -14.93 9.05 1.76
CA PRO A 251 -16.20 8.64 1.18
C PRO A 251 -16.31 8.90 -0.32
N VAL A 252 -15.55 9.88 -0.83
CA VAL A 252 -15.53 10.24 -2.25
C VAL A 252 -14.60 9.29 -3.02
N LEU A 253 -13.39 9.07 -2.49
CA LEU A 253 -12.38 8.22 -3.14
C LEU A 253 -12.73 6.73 -3.08
N LEU A 254 -13.42 6.31 -2.02
CA LEU A 254 -13.80 4.91 -1.81
C LEU A 254 -15.29 4.67 -2.05
N ALA A 255 -15.95 5.50 -2.86
CA ALA A 255 -17.38 5.40 -3.13
C ALA A 255 -17.81 4.00 -3.61
N ASP A 256 -17.03 3.40 -4.52
CA ASP A 256 -17.28 2.05 -5.03
C ASP A 256 -17.12 0.97 -3.93
N GLU A 257 -16.12 1.11 -3.04
CA GLU A 257 -15.96 0.21 -1.89
C GLU A 257 -17.14 0.33 -0.93
N HIS A 258 -17.56 1.57 -0.62
CA HIS A 258 -18.69 1.84 0.26
C HIS A 258 -19.99 1.29 -0.32
N ALA A 259 -20.22 1.45 -1.63
CA ALA A 259 -21.37 0.88 -2.32
C ALA A 259 -21.38 -0.66 -2.29
N ALA A 260 -20.24 -1.30 -2.56
CA ALA A 260 -20.12 -2.75 -2.54
C ALA A 260 -20.38 -3.33 -1.14
N VAL A 261 -19.88 -2.69 -0.08
CA VAL A 261 -20.17 -3.08 1.31
C VAL A 261 -21.65 -2.93 1.61
N ALA A 262 -22.25 -1.79 1.26
CA ALA A 262 -23.67 -1.53 1.51
C ALA A 262 -24.58 -2.54 0.78
N GLU A 263 -24.26 -2.90 -0.47
CA GLU A 263 -24.98 -3.93 -1.23
C GLU A 263 -24.88 -5.32 -0.58
N CYS A 264 -23.68 -5.67 -0.10
CA CYS A 264 -23.45 -6.91 0.65
C CYS A 264 -24.29 -6.96 1.93
N GLU A 265 -24.31 -5.88 2.71
CA GLU A 265 -25.11 -5.78 3.95
C GLU A 265 -26.62 -5.74 3.71
N ALA A 266 -27.06 -5.15 2.59
CA ALA A 266 -28.46 -5.11 2.20
C ALA A 266 -29.01 -6.47 1.72
N GLY A 267 -28.15 -7.49 1.59
CA GLY A 267 -28.53 -8.83 1.15
C GLY A 267 -28.76 -8.93 -0.36
N GLY A 268 -28.11 -8.06 -1.16
CA GLY A 268 -28.22 -8.02 -2.63
C GLY A 268 -27.78 -9.29 -3.36
N GLY A 269 -27.21 -10.27 -2.65
CA GLY A 269 -26.86 -11.60 -3.17
C GLY A 269 -26.68 -12.63 -2.05
N ARG A 270 -26.33 -13.88 -2.41
CA ARG A 270 -25.96 -14.91 -1.43
C ARG A 270 -24.57 -14.57 -0.88
N VAL A 271 -24.52 -14.08 0.35
CA VAL A 271 -23.29 -13.79 1.09
C VAL A 271 -22.81 -15.04 1.83
N ILE A 272 -21.53 -15.36 1.70
CA ILE A 272 -20.87 -16.46 2.40
C ILE A 272 -19.66 -15.92 3.18
N THR A 273 -19.44 -16.41 4.41
CA THR A 273 -18.42 -15.88 5.33
C THR A 273 -17.44 -16.95 5.84
N GLU A 274 -17.73 -18.24 5.61
CA GLU A 274 -16.89 -19.33 6.07
C GLU A 274 -15.70 -19.53 5.11
N PRO A 275 -14.43 -19.42 5.56
CA PRO A 275 -13.27 -19.43 4.67
C PRO A 275 -13.19 -20.63 3.72
N ALA A 276 -13.56 -21.83 4.18
CA ALA A 276 -13.58 -23.02 3.34
C ALA A 276 -14.67 -22.96 2.24
N GLU A 277 -15.87 -22.45 2.57
CA GLU A 277 -16.95 -22.27 1.60
C GLU A 277 -16.59 -21.19 0.58
N VAL A 278 -15.99 -20.09 1.02
CA VAL A 278 -15.57 -19.00 0.14
C VAL A 278 -14.47 -19.44 -0.81
N LEU A 279 -13.47 -20.17 -0.32
CA LEU A 279 -12.41 -20.72 -1.16
C LEU A 279 -12.98 -21.67 -2.24
N ALA A 280 -13.92 -22.55 -1.86
CA ALA A 280 -14.57 -23.44 -2.83
C ALA A 280 -15.33 -22.64 -3.91
N ALA A 281 -16.14 -21.66 -3.51
CA ALA A 281 -16.87 -20.81 -4.45
C ALA A 281 -15.93 -19.97 -5.34
N ALA A 282 -14.80 -19.50 -4.80
CA ALA A 282 -13.79 -18.76 -5.55
C ALA A 282 -13.12 -19.63 -6.63
N ARG A 283 -12.77 -20.88 -6.29
CA ARG A 283 -12.22 -21.85 -7.24
C ARG A 283 -13.20 -22.20 -8.36
N ASP A 284 -14.50 -22.21 -8.06
CA ASP A 284 -15.56 -22.39 -9.06
C ASP A 284 -15.84 -21.13 -9.90
N GLY A 285 -15.15 -20.01 -9.64
CA GLY A 285 -15.40 -18.73 -10.33
C GLY A 285 -16.74 -18.06 -9.99
N ARG A 286 -17.39 -18.50 -8.90
CA ARG A 286 -18.73 -18.03 -8.48
C ARG A 286 -18.70 -16.77 -7.62
N VAL A 287 -17.53 -16.33 -7.17
CA VAL A 287 -17.38 -15.11 -6.35
C VAL A 287 -17.31 -13.87 -7.24
N GLY A 288 -18.18 -12.90 -6.98
CA GLY A 288 -18.19 -11.59 -7.63
C GLY A 288 -17.24 -10.63 -6.92
N THR A 289 -17.48 -10.42 -5.62
CA THR A 289 -16.66 -9.57 -4.76
C THR A 289 -16.28 -10.32 -3.49
N LEU A 290 -14.99 -10.30 -3.15
CA LEU A 290 -14.44 -10.81 -1.90
C LEU A 290 -14.01 -9.64 -1.02
N PHE A 291 -14.55 -9.57 0.18
CA PHE A 291 -14.12 -8.70 1.25
C PHE A 291 -13.12 -9.45 2.14
N VAL A 292 -11.99 -8.83 2.45
CA VAL A 292 -10.95 -9.42 3.32
C VAL A 292 -10.52 -8.42 4.37
N SER A 293 -10.33 -8.89 5.60
CA SER A 293 -9.80 -8.06 6.67
C SER A 293 -8.33 -7.69 6.42
N ALA A 294 -8.01 -6.39 6.47
CA ALA A 294 -6.63 -5.90 6.47
C ALA A 294 -5.82 -6.39 7.69
N GLU A 295 -6.52 -6.83 8.73
CA GLU A 295 -5.97 -7.24 10.02
C GLU A 295 -6.07 -8.76 10.22
N ALA A 296 -6.14 -9.54 9.13
CA ALA A 296 -6.22 -11.01 9.18
C ALA A 296 -5.23 -11.56 10.22
N ALA A 297 -5.76 -12.35 11.17
CA ALA A 297 -5.20 -12.55 12.50
C ALA A 297 -3.77 -13.13 12.48
N ARG A 298 -3.41 -13.91 11.45
CA ARG A 298 -2.08 -14.53 11.29
C ARG A 298 -0.92 -13.54 11.32
N TYR A 299 -1.12 -12.36 10.75
CA TYR A 299 -0.08 -11.34 10.60
C TYR A 299 -0.09 -10.34 11.77
N ALA A 300 -0.99 -10.53 12.73
CA ALA A 300 -1.12 -9.70 13.93
C ALA A 300 -0.45 -10.31 15.17
N GLY A 301 0.14 -11.50 15.07
CA GLY A 301 0.83 -12.16 16.18
C GLY A 301 2.13 -11.45 16.61
N MET A 302 2.59 -11.75 17.84
CA MET A 302 3.84 -11.18 18.39
C MET A 302 5.11 -11.78 17.79
N SER A 303 5.01 -12.90 17.07
CA SER A 303 6.17 -13.54 16.45
C SER A 303 6.52 -12.84 15.15
N VAL A 304 7.76 -12.37 15.05
CA VAL A 304 8.30 -11.78 13.82
C VAL A 304 8.50 -12.85 12.72
N VAL A 305 8.64 -14.14 13.06
CA VAL A 305 8.74 -15.23 12.07
C VAL A 305 7.55 -16.18 12.22
N VAL A 306 6.79 -16.38 11.14
CA VAL A 306 5.56 -17.20 11.10
C VAL A 306 5.74 -18.37 10.13
N ARG A 307 5.34 -19.57 10.53
CA ARG A 307 5.34 -20.75 9.65
C ARG A 307 4.00 -20.89 8.94
N LEU A 308 4.04 -21.09 7.62
CA LEU A 308 2.90 -21.50 6.82
C LEU A 308 3.02 -23.02 6.66
N SER A 309 2.06 -23.77 7.18
CA SER A 309 1.92 -25.22 6.97
C SER A 309 0.70 -25.48 6.10
N GLU A 310 0.61 -26.63 5.43
CA GLU A 310 -0.57 -27.03 4.65
C GLU A 310 -1.84 -27.24 5.52
N ALA A 311 -1.68 -27.37 6.84
CA ALA A 311 -2.76 -27.61 7.78
C ALA A 311 -3.41 -26.30 8.27
N GLY A 312 -4.20 -25.68 7.40
CA GLY A 312 -5.53 -25.15 7.70
C GLY A 312 -5.71 -24.26 8.93
N ALA A 313 -4.89 -23.22 9.10
CA ALA A 313 -5.36 -22.07 9.90
C ALA A 313 -6.23 -21.18 9.00
N ALA A 314 -7.34 -20.65 9.51
CA ALA A 314 -8.34 -19.89 8.74
C ALA A 314 -7.72 -18.80 7.83
N ASP A 315 -6.62 -18.18 8.26
CA ASP A 315 -5.90 -17.15 7.50
C ASP A 315 -5.23 -17.65 6.21
N GLU A 316 -4.85 -18.92 6.13
CA GLU A 316 -4.33 -19.50 4.89
C GLU A 316 -5.43 -19.73 3.86
N LEU A 317 -6.63 -20.08 4.32
CA LEU A 317 -7.80 -20.16 3.46
C LEU A 317 -8.17 -18.76 2.93
N VAL A 318 -7.96 -17.70 3.72
CA VAL A 318 -8.11 -16.31 3.27
C VAL A 318 -7.16 -16.01 2.12
N ASP A 319 -5.85 -16.24 2.28
CA ASP A 319 -4.86 -15.97 1.23
C ASP A 319 -5.16 -16.77 -0.04
N GLN A 320 -5.53 -18.04 0.09
CA GLN A 320 -5.91 -18.86 -1.07
C GLN A 320 -7.20 -18.38 -1.73
N ALA A 321 -8.18 -17.90 -0.96
CA ALA A 321 -9.43 -17.37 -1.51
C ALA A 321 -9.17 -16.10 -2.32
N VAL A 322 -8.32 -15.19 -1.81
CA VAL A 322 -7.91 -13.99 -2.57
C VAL A 322 -7.30 -14.38 -3.91
N VAL A 323 -6.32 -15.28 -3.89
CA VAL A 323 -5.63 -15.71 -5.11
C VAL A 323 -6.62 -16.35 -6.09
N ALA A 324 -7.53 -17.19 -5.61
CA ALA A 324 -8.56 -17.81 -6.45
C ALA A 324 -9.52 -16.78 -7.06
N VAL A 325 -9.97 -15.78 -6.29
CA VAL A 325 -10.86 -14.71 -6.77
C VAL A 325 -10.17 -13.84 -7.81
N LEU A 326 -8.93 -13.40 -7.54
CA LEU A 326 -8.14 -12.62 -8.50
C LEU A 326 -7.89 -13.39 -9.80
N ALA A 327 -7.60 -14.69 -9.72
CA ALA A 327 -7.43 -15.55 -10.89
C ALA A 327 -8.73 -15.73 -11.69
N GLY A 328 -9.89 -15.74 -11.00
CA GLY A 328 -11.23 -15.78 -11.60
C GLY A 328 -11.80 -14.42 -12.02
N CYS A 329 -10.95 -13.38 -12.08
CA CYS A 329 -11.32 -11.99 -12.40
C CYS A 329 -12.45 -11.43 -11.51
N GLY A 330 -12.55 -11.88 -10.26
CA GLY A 330 -13.40 -11.27 -9.25
C GLY A 330 -12.72 -10.05 -8.61
N SER A 331 -13.51 -9.23 -7.93
CA SER A 331 -13.01 -8.07 -7.19
C SER A 331 -12.60 -8.48 -5.78
N VAL A 332 -11.50 -7.93 -5.27
CA VAL A 332 -11.05 -8.11 -3.89
C VAL A 332 -10.98 -6.74 -3.23
N ILE A 333 -11.69 -6.58 -2.12
CA ILE A 333 -11.74 -5.35 -1.33
C ILE A 333 -11.21 -5.63 0.07
N THR A 334 -10.14 -4.94 0.45
CA THR A 334 -9.57 -5.03 1.80
C THR A 334 -10.19 -3.99 2.73
N LEU A 335 -10.68 -4.41 3.89
CA LEU A 335 -11.38 -3.55 4.86
C LEU A 335 -10.81 -3.72 6.28
N PRO A 336 -10.88 -2.69 7.14
CA PRO A 336 -10.66 -2.89 8.58
C PRO A 336 -11.77 -3.79 9.18
N VAL A 337 -11.48 -4.53 10.25
CA VAL A 337 -12.43 -5.50 10.87
C VAL A 337 -13.78 -4.86 11.19
N LEU A 338 -13.80 -3.59 11.60
CA LEU A 338 -15.03 -2.87 11.94
C LEU A 338 -15.98 -2.64 10.75
N ARG A 339 -15.45 -2.67 9.52
CA ARG A 339 -16.22 -2.53 8.28
C ARG A 339 -16.45 -3.86 7.56
N MET A 340 -15.96 -4.97 8.13
CA MET A 340 -16.12 -6.29 7.51
C MET A 340 -17.57 -6.77 7.59
N PRO A 341 -18.18 -7.17 6.46
CA PRO A 341 -19.46 -7.87 6.47
C PRO A 341 -19.35 -9.13 7.34
N GLY A 342 -20.26 -9.30 8.29
CA GLY A 342 -20.25 -10.45 9.22
C GLY A 342 -19.13 -10.43 10.28
N ARG A 343 -18.28 -9.39 10.33
CA ARG A 343 -17.16 -9.22 11.30
C ARG A 343 -16.14 -10.38 11.34
N GLY A 344 -16.13 -11.21 10.30
CA GLY A 344 -15.17 -12.30 10.12
C GLY A 344 -13.89 -11.86 9.40
N PRO A 345 -12.93 -12.78 9.18
CA PRO A 345 -11.70 -12.49 8.44
C PRO A 345 -11.94 -12.26 6.95
N LEU A 346 -13.05 -12.78 6.41
CA LEU A 346 -13.47 -12.62 5.02
C LEU A 346 -14.99 -12.73 4.87
N ALA A 347 -15.51 -12.18 3.78
CA ALA A 347 -16.88 -12.36 3.32
C ALA A 347 -16.90 -12.30 1.78
N ALA A 348 -17.81 -13.01 1.12
CA ALA A 348 -17.91 -12.95 -0.34
C ALA A 348 -19.36 -12.85 -0.81
N THR A 349 -19.59 -12.06 -1.85
CA THR A 349 -20.84 -12.05 -2.62
C THR A 349 -20.69 -12.97 -3.82
N LEU A 350 -21.67 -13.86 -4.01
CA LEU A 350 -21.71 -14.72 -5.20
C LEU A 350 -22.28 -13.96 -6.40
N ARG A 351 -21.76 -14.27 -7.59
CA ARG A 351 -22.36 -13.83 -8.87
C ARG A 351 -23.74 -14.48 -9.00
N ALA A 352 -24.71 -13.70 -9.49
CA ALA A 352 -26.06 -14.18 -9.79
C ALA A 352 -26.08 -15.16 -10.97
#